data_AF-A0A2S4K887-F1
#
_entry.id   AF-A0A2S4K887-F1
#
_cell.length_a   1.000
_cell.length_b   1.000
_cell.length_c   1.000
_cell.angle_alpha   90.00
_cell.angle_beta   90.00
_cell.angle_gamma   90.00
#
_symmetry.space_group_name_H-M   'P 1'
#
loop_
_entity.id
_entity.type
_entity.pdbx_description
1 polymer ?
#
loop_
_entity_poly.entity_id
_entity_poly.type
_entity_poly.pdbx_seq_one_letter_code
_entity_poly.pdbx_strand_id
1 'polypeptide(L)'
;MATNVENSGIFKVNGRSYYFGRIRELAKLGKGSYEVVGTNGMTFKIEGGRSIGGAQRDWFLDGCGDRAIVCTSLVDALRCIESM
;
A
#
# COMPACT_ATOMS: atom_id res chain seq x y z
N MET A 1 11.99 -10.04 12.15
CA MET A 1 10.91 -11.01 11.87
C MET A 1 9.60 -10.30 12.13
N ALA A 2 8.84 -9.96 11.09
CA ALA A 2 7.47 -9.46 11.26
C ALA A 2 6.54 -10.68 11.21
N THR A 3 5.79 -10.84 12.28
CA THR A 3 4.93 -11.98 12.59
C THR A 3 3.71 -11.98 11.68
N ASN A 4 3.39 -13.16 11.14
CA ASN A 4 2.12 -13.47 10.47
C ASN A 4 0.95 -12.94 11.31
N VAL A 5 0.06 -12.14 10.72
CA VAL A 5 -1.22 -11.78 11.33
C VAL A 5 -2.30 -12.44 10.49
N GLU A 6 -2.86 -13.49 11.08
CA GLU A 6 -4.00 -14.24 10.57
C GLU A 6 -5.14 -13.29 10.18
N ASN A 7 -5.52 -13.32 8.90
CA ASN A 7 -6.89 -13.14 8.38
C ASN A 7 -7.71 -11.94 8.89
N SER A 8 -7.05 -10.93 9.43
CA SER A 8 -7.67 -9.77 10.02
C SER A 8 -7.32 -8.64 9.08
N GLY A 9 -8.28 -8.14 8.29
CA GLY A 9 -8.10 -6.97 7.44
C GLY A 9 -7.69 -5.70 8.19
N ILE A 10 -7.23 -5.78 9.44
CA ILE A 10 -6.81 -4.67 10.28
C ILE A 10 -5.29 -4.51 10.20
N PHE A 11 -4.84 -3.37 9.68
CA PHE A 11 -3.43 -3.03 9.51
C PHE A 11 -3.06 -1.79 10.32
N LYS A 12 -1.90 -1.82 10.98
CA LYS A 12 -1.40 -0.67 11.76
C LYS A 12 -0.44 0.17 10.90
N VAL A 13 -0.85 1.39 10.57
CA VAL A 13 -0.08 2.35 9.77
C VAL A 13 0.15 3.62 10.60
N ASN A 14 1.41 4.03 10.77
CA ASN A 14 1.80 5.21 11.56
C ASN A 14 1.15 5.28 12.96
N GLY A 15 1.03 4.13 13.63
CA GLY A 15 0.45 4.04 14.97
C GLY A 15 -1.09 3.95 15.01
N ARG A 16 -1.78 4.14 13.89
CA ARG A 16 -3.25 4.01 13.77
C ARG A 16 -3.64 2.69 13.12
N SER A 17 -4.75 2.10 13.56
CA SER A 17 -5.30 0.88 12.98
C SER A 17 -6.33 1.21 11.90
N TYR A 18 -6.27 0.52 10.77
CA TYR A 18 -7.17 0.67 9.63
C TYR A 18 -7.71 -0.69 9.21
N TYR A 19 -8.98 -0.76 8.84
CA TYR A 19 -9.59 -1.97 8.30
C TYR A 19 -9.72 -1.89 6.77
N PHE A 20 -9.35 -2.97 6.08
CA PHE A 20 -9.43 -3.18 4.65
C PHE A 20 -9.95 -4.61 4.40
N GLY A 21 -11.09 -4.75 3.75
CA GLY A 21 -11.74 -6.05 3.53
C GLY A 21 -11.17 -6.81 2.33
N ARG A 22 -10.52 -6.12 1.39
CA ARG A 22 -9.94 -6.71 0.17
C ARG A 22 -8.43 -6.85 0.22
N ILE A 23 -7.79 -6.41 1.31
CA ILE A 23 -6.34 -6.53 1.51
C ILE A 23 -6.05 -7.68 2.46
N ARG A 24 -5.31 -8.66 1.97
CA ARG A 24 -4.89 -9.84 2.72
C ARG A 24 -3.59 -9.62 3.47
N GLU A 25 -2.62 -8.98 2.82
CA GLU A 25 -1.27 -8.80 3.37
C GLU A 25 -0.72 -7.43 3.02
N LEU A 26 0.06 -6.87 3.95
CA LEU A 26 0.82 -5.63 3.78
C LEU A 26 2.23 -5.84 4.34
N ALA A 27 3.20 -5.98 3.44
CA ALA A 27 4.60 -6.17 3.80
C ALA A 27 5.40 -4.90 3.54
N LYS A 28 6.22 -4.49 4.52
CA LYS A 28 7.15 -3.36 4.33
C LYS A 28 8.46 -3.86 3.74
N LEU A 29 8.75 -3.47 2.50
CA LEU A 29 9.97 -3.87 1.78
C LEU A 29 11.20 -3.04 2.19
N GLY A 30 11.00 -1.78 2.61
CA GLY A 30 12.08 -0.87 3.05
C GLY A 30 12.12 0.45 2.27
N LYS A 31 12.82 1.47 2.80
CA LYS A 31 12.96 2.82 2.19
C LYS A 31 11.64 3.48 1.72
N GLY A 32 10.52 3.22 2.40
CA GLY A 32 9.22 3.77 2.00
C GLY A 32 8.46 2.91 0.98
N SER A 33 8.97 1.74 0.60
CA SER A 33 8.29 0.77 -0.25
C SER A 33 7.55 -0.29 0.55
N TYR A 34 6.36 -0.64 0.06
CA TYR A 34 5.44 -1.62 0.61
C TYR A 34 4.91 -2.51 -0.51
N GLU A 35 4.67 -3.77 -0.19
CA GLU A 35 3.97 -4.72 -1.03
C GLU A 35 2.62 -5.04 -0.40
N VAL A 36 1.58 -5.07 -1.23
CA VAL A 36 0.21 -5.31 -0.80
C VAL A 36 -0.33 -6.48 -1.60
N VAL A 37 -0.84 -7.50 -0.91
CA VAL A 37 -1.50 -8.64 -1.55
C VAL A 37 -2.99 -8.55 -1.29
N GLY A 38 -3.77 -8.46 -2.36
CA GLY A 38 -5.22 -8.49 -2.32
C GLY A 38 -5.77 -9.90 -2.04
N THR A 39 -7.00 -9.99 -1.56
CA THR A 39 -7.69 -11.27 -1.33
C THR A 39 -7.94 -12.04 -2.64
N ASN A 40 -7.99 -11.33 -3.77
CA ASN A 40 -8.08 -11.89 -5.11
C ASN A 40 -6.73 -12.43 -5.66
N GLY A 41 -5.65 -12.36 -4.89
CA GLY A 41 -4.32 -12.81 -5.30
C GLY A 41 -3.52 -11.80 -6.13
N MET A 42 -4.04 -10.59 -6.35
CA MET A 42 -3.27 -9.53 -7.01
C MET A 42 -2.26 -8.91 -6.05
N THR A 43 -1.07 -8.63 -6.56
CA THR A 43 0.00 -7.96 -5.81
C THR A 43 0.20 -6.56 -6.33
N PHE A 44 0.26 -5.60 -5.42
CA PHE A 44 0.53 -4.20 -5.70
C PHE A 44 1.78 -3.74 -4.98
N LYS A 45 2.47 -2.79 -5.57
CA LYS A 45 3.64 -2.17 -4.96
C LYS A 45 3.37 -0.70 -4.70
N ILE A 46 3.57 -0.28 -3.46
CA ILE A 46 3.43 1.12 -3.05
C ILE A 46 4.83 1.66 -2.78
N GLU A 47 5.19 2.79 -3.38
CA GLU A 47 6.47 3.46 -3.19
C GLU A 47 6.24 4.89 -2.69
N GLY A 48 6.59 5.16 -1.44
CA GLY A 48 6.58 6.49 -0.86
C GLY A 48 7.91 7.20 -1.03
N GLY A 49 7.88 8.52 -1.27
CA GLY A 49 9.08 9.37 -1.22
C GLY A 49 9.88 9.40 -2.52
N ARG A 50 9.30 8.96 -3.65
CA ARG A 50 9.85 9.25 -4.97
C ARG A 50 9.63 10.73 -5.26
N SER A 51 10.71 11.46 -5.53
CA SER A 51 10.63 12.82 -6.07
C SER A 51 10.61 12.71 -7.59
N ILE A 52 9.43 12.79 -8.20
CA ILE A 52 9.27 12.91 -9.64
C ILE A 52 8.68 14.29 -9.92
N GLY A 53 9.35 15.11 -10.72
CA GLY A 53 8.84 16.42 -11.15
C GLY A 53 8.81 17.53 -10.09
N GLY A 54 9.56 17.41 -8.98
CA GLY A 54 9.69 18.47 -7.96
C GLY A 54 8.65 18.46 -6.85
N ALA A 55 7.66 17.55 -6.90
CA ALA A 55 6.74 17.32 -5.80
C ALA A 55 7.40 16.39 -4.75
N GLN A 56 7.98 17.01 -3.73
CA GLN A 56 8.58 16.31 -2.60
C GLN A 56 7.45 15.80 -1.69
N ARG A 57 6.83 14.64 -2.00
CA ARG A 57 6.11 13.72 -1.07
C ARG A 57 5.09 12.75 -1.69
N ASP A 58 5.06 12.55 -3.01
CA ASP A 58 4.06 11.67 -3.58
C ASP A 58 4.34 10.19 -3.29
N TRP A 59 3.26 9.47 -2.99
CA TRP A 59 3.23 8.01 -2.91
C TRP A 59 2.74 7.48 -4.24
N PHE A 60 3.34 6.40 -4.73
CA PHE A 60 3.00 5.82 -6.02
C PHE A 60 2.50 4.40 -5.82
N LEU A 61 1.33 4.10 -6.36
CA LEU A 61 0.77 2.75 -6.43
C LEU A 61 1.04 2.18 -7.82
N ASP A 62 1.80 1.10 -7.87
CA ASP A 62 2.15 0.32 -9.04
C ASP A 62 1.44 -1.05 -8.99
N GLY A 63 1.13 -1.62 -10.16
CA GLY A 63 0.32 -2.84 -10.30
C GLY A 63 -1.11 -2.61 -10.83
N CYS A 64 -1.47 -1.38 -11.19
CA CYS A 64 -2.77 -1.02 -11.79
C CYS A 64 -2.72 -0.92 -13.32
N GLY A 65 -1.99 -1.83 -13.98
CA GLY A 65 -1.73 -1.79 -15.43
C GLY A 65 -0.56 -0.86 -15.79
N ASP A 66 -0.61 -0.21 -16.96
CA ASP A 66 0.50 0.61 -17.49
C ASP A 66 0.72 1.97 -16.79
N ARG A 67 -0.11 2.32 -15.80
CA ARG A 67 -0.06 3.64 -15.14
C ARG A 67 0.06 3.49 -13.64
N ALA A 68 1.07 4.15 -13.08
CA ALA A 68 1.16 4.35 -11.64
C ALA A 68 0.09 5.37 -11.20
N ILE A 69 -0.60 5.05 -10.11
CA ILE A 69 -1.56 5.98 -9.48
C ILE A 69 -0.80 6.80 -8.44
N VAL A 70 -0.95 8.12 -8.52
CA VAL A 70 -0.38 9.06 -7.54
C VAL A 70 -1.32 9.14 -6.33
N CYS A 71 -0.75 8.94 -5.15
CA CYS A 71 -1.44 8.94 -3.86
C CYS A 71 -0.76 9.92 -2.90
N THR A 72 -1.55 10.47 -1.97
CA THR A 72 -1.05 11.46 -0.99
C THR A 72 -0.41 10.81 0.24
N SER A 73 -0.68 9.53 0.48
CA SER A 73 -0.16 8.75 1.61
C SER A 73 -0.25 7.24 1.38
N LEU A 74 0.43 6.44 2.21
CA LEU A 74 0.26 4.98 2.22
C LEU A 74 -1.20 4.56 2.42
N VAL A 75 -1.92 5.23 3.33
CA VAL A 75 -3.32 4.90 3.62
C VAL A 75 -4.22 5.20 2.42
N ASP A 76 -3.92 6.27 1.69
CA ASP A 76 -4.63 6.65 0.47
C ASP A 76 -4.44 5.60 -0.63
N ALA A 77 -3.20 5.11 -0.82
CA ALA A 77 -2.91 4.01 -1.74
C ALA A 77 -3.63 2.71 -1.35
N LEU A 78 -3.69 2.37 -0.07
CA LEU A 78 -4.44 1.19 0.41
C LEU A 78 -5.95 1.34 0.18
N ARG A 79 -6.51 2.54 0.36
CA ARG A 79 -7.93 2.82 0.03
C ARG A 79 -8.21 2.72 -1.47
N CYS A 80 -7.25 3.10 -2.30
CA CYS A 80 -7.34 2.96 -3.74
C CYS A 80 -7.44 1.47 -4.13
N ILE A 81 -6.56 0.62 -3.57
CA ILE A 81 -6.60 -0.83 -3.75
C ILE A 81 -7.93 -1.42 -3.26
N GLU A 82 -8.42 -0.98 -2.08
CA GLU A 82 -9.70 -1.44 -1.51
C GLU A 82 -10.91 -1.11 -2.40
N SER A 83 -10.82 -0.05 -3.21
CA SER A 83 -11.92 0.41 -4.07
C SER A 83 -11.92 -0.22 -5.47
N MET A 84 -10.87 -0.96 -5.83
CA MET A 84 -10.75 -1.72 -7.10
C MET A 84 -11.50 -3.04 -6.99
#